data_AF-A0A539EDB8-F1
#
_entry.id   AF-A0A539EDB8-F1
#
_cell.length_a   1.000
_cell.length_b   1.000
_cell.length_c   1.000
_cell.angle_alpha   90.00
_cell.angle_beta   90.00
_cell.angle_gamma   90.00
#
_symmetry.space_group_name_H-M   'P 1'
#
loop_
_entity.id
_entity.type
_entity.pdbx_description
1 polymer ?
#
loop_
_entity_poly.entity_id
_entity_poly.type
_entity_poly.pdbx_seq_one_letter_code
_entity_poly.pdbx_strand_id
1 'polypeptide(L)'
;GYEDGTENPQGDEALKVAIVQGAGAGLDGASFVAVQQWRHDFDRFDAMSDDEQDEAIGRRKSDNEELLEAPPSAHVKRTAQESFEPAAFMVRRSMPWVEGNDAGLNFVAFATSLDPFEVMLRRMVGQEDGVVDALFGFTRPISGGHYWCPPMKGGQLDLRALVS
;
A
#
# COMPACT_ATOMS: atom_id res chain seq x y z
N GLY A 1 -6.73 -14.55 1.64
CA GLY A 1 -6.12 -15.89 1.51
C GLY A 1 -4.62 -15.82 1.63
N TYR A 2 -3.99 -14.86 0.95
CA TYR A 2 -2.57 -14.54 1.08
C TYR A 2 -2.28 -13.71 2.33
N GLU A 3 -1.04 -13.79 2.79
CA GLU A 3 -0.51 -12.94 3.86
C GLU A 3 -0.25 -11.53 3.31
N ASP A 4 -0.64 -10.51 4.08
CA ASP A 4 -0.35 -9.11 3.77
C ASP A 4 0.62 -8.54 4.81
N GLY A 5 1.56 -7.72 4.37
CA GLY A 5 2.55 -7.08 5.23
C GLY A 5 3.89 -7.81 5.37
N THR A 6 4.17 -8.85 4.56
CA THR A 6 5.46 -9.58 4.58
C THR A 6 6.67 -8.63 4.48
N GLU A 7 6.64 -7.73 3.49
CA GLU A 7 7.72 -6.75 3.22
C GLU A 7 7.47 -5.38 3.87
N ASN A 8 6.71 -5.35 4.97
CA ASN A 8 6.43 -4.10 5.66
C ASN A 8 7.65 -3.69 6.51
N PRO A 9 8.11 -2.42 6.48
CA PRO A 9 9.20 -1.98 7.34
C PRO A 9 8.92 -2.24 8.83
N GLN A 10 9.96 -2.56 9.59
CA GLN A 10 9.85 -2.91 11.00
C GLN A 10 10.75 -2.05 11.89
N GLY A 11 10.43 -2.01 13.19
CA GLY A 11 11.24 -1.32 14.20
C GLY A 11 11.54 0.15 13.84
N ASP A 12 12.81 0.52 13.93
CA ASP A 12 13.27 1.89 13.66
C ASP A 12 13.09 2.30 12.19
N GLU A 13 13.15 1.35 11.25
CA GLU A 13 12.92 1.65 9.83
C GLU A 13 11.45 2.02 9.58
N ALA A 14 10.51 1.36 10.27
CA ALA A 14 9.10 1.76 10.21
C ALA A 14 8.90 3.21 10.69
N LEU A 15 9.61 3.63 11.74
CA LEU A 15 9.54 5.00 12.24
C LEU A 15 10.13 6.00 11.24
N LYS A 16 11.28 5.71 10.65
CA LYS A 16 11.91 6.58 9.64
C LYS A 16 11.07 6.72 8.38
N VAL A 17 10.42 5.63 7.94
CA VAL A 17 9.57 5.61 6.75
C VAL A 17 8.26 6.34 6.99
N ALA A 18 7.63 6.15 8.16
CA ALA A 18 6.29 6.68 8.41
C ALA A 18 6.26 8.10 8.98
N ILE A 19 7.29 8.52 9.71
CA ILE A 19 7.26 9.76 10.51
C ILE A 19 8.25 10.79 9.97
N VAL A 20 7.75 11.98 9.66
CA VAL A 20 8.54 13.10 9.16
C VAL A 20 9.55 13.56 10.21
N GLN A 21 10.80 13.76 9.80
CA GLN A 21 11.90 14.27 10.63
C GLN A 21 12.74 15.28 9.86
N GLY A 22 13.20 16.35 10.53
CA GLY A 22 14.08 17.36 9.94
C GLY A 22 13.40 18.36 9.00
N ALA A 23 12.06 18.32 8.87
CA ALA A 23 11.26 19.26 8.10
C ALA A 23 10.89 20.52 8.90
N GLY A 24 11.09 20.48 10.23
CA GLY A 24 10.91 21.60 11.12
C GLY A 24 9.54 21.64 11.80
N ALA A 25 9.30 22.75 12.49
CA ALA A 25 8.19 22.88 13.42
C ALA A 25 6.83 22.83 12.70
N GLY A 26 5.92 21.98 13.19
CA GLY A 26 4.60 21.74 12.56
C GLY A 26 4.60 20.59 11.55
N LEU A 27 5.77 20.09 11.12
CA LEU A 27 5.89 18.90 10.26
C LEU A 27 6.64 17.75 10.95
N ASP A 28 7.67 18.04 11.75
CA ASP A 28 8.39 17.01 12.49
C ASP A 28 7.46 16.26 13.45
N GLY A 29 7.38 14.94 13.26
CA GLY A 29 6.45 14.06 13.97
C GLY A 29 5.11 13.82 13.25
N ALA A 30 4.89 14.44 12.09
CA ALA A 30 3.72 14.20 11.25
C ALA A 30 3.87 12.90 10.44
N SER A 31 2.76 12.47 9.83
CA SER A 31 2.74 11.41 8.83
C SER A 31 1.75 11.73 7.72
N PHE A 32 2.02 11.28 6.50
CA PHE A 32 1.08 11.33 5.39
C PHE A 32 0.45 9.96 5.21
N VAL A 33 -0.87 9.95 4.99
CA VAL A 33 -1.65 8.72 4.95
C VAL A 33 -2.40 8.62 3.63
N ALA A 34 -2.18 7.52 2.93
CA ALA A 34 -3.02 7.11 1.82
C ALA A 34 -3.99 6.04 2.28
N VAL A 35 -5.28 6.23 1.99
CA VAL A 35 -6.34 5.27 2.29
C VAL A 35 -7.07 4.94 1.01
N GLN A 36 -7.30 3.65 0.77
CA GLN A 36 -8.19 3.18 -0.29
C GLN A 36 -9.04 2.02 0.22
N GLN A 37 -10.34 2.07 0.00
CA GLN A 37 -11.19 0.91 0.20
C GLN A 37 -11.24 0.11 -1.09
N TRP A 38 -10.80 -1.13 -1.03
CA TRP A 38 -10.81 -2.07 -2.15
C TRP A 38 -11.89 -3.11 -1.92
N ARG A 39 -12.74 -3.34 -2.93
CA ARG A 39 -13.75 -4.38 -2.93
C ARG A 39 -13.29 -5.55 -3.79
N HIS A 40 -13.34 -6.75 -3.23
CA HIS A 40 -12.95 -7.98 -3.91
C HIS A 40 -14.15 -8.62 -4.61
N ASP A 41 -13.87 -9.27 -5.73
CA ASP A 41 -14.77 -10.18 -6.44
C ASP A 41 -14.32 -11.61 -6.12
N PHE A 42 -14.88 -12.17 -5.04
CA PHE A 42 -14.50 -13.49 -4.56
C PHE A 42 -14.90 -14.61 -5.52
N ASP A 43 -16.05 -14.48 -6.20
CA ASP A 43 -16.48 -15.46 -7.19
C ASP A 43 -15.47 -15.56 -8.33
N ARG A 44 -14.96 -14.41 -8.80
CA ARG A 44 -13.92 -14.38 -9.83
C ARG A 44 -12.60 -14.92 -9.32
N PHE A 45 -12.21 -14.58 -8.10
CA PHE A 45 -10.97 -15.06 -7.49
C PHE A 45 -11.00 -16.58 -7.27
N ASP A 46 -12.09 -17.12 -6.76
CA ASP A 46 -12.27 -18.56 -6.48
C ASP A 46 -12.41 -19.39 -7.75
N ALA A 47 -12.77 -18.77 -8.88
CA ALA A 47 -12.77 -19.41 -10.19
C ALA A 47 -11.37 -19.52 -10.84
N MET A 48 -10.38 -18.79 -10.34
CA MET A 48 -8.99 -18.89 -10.79
C MET A 48 -8.35 -20.17 -10.22
N SER A 49 -7.48 -20.80 -11.00
CA SER A 49 -6.59 -21.86 -10.50
C SER A 49 -5.61 -21.32 -9.46
N ASP A 50 -5.07 -22.20 -8.61
CA ASP A 50 -4.08 -21.81 -7.60
C ASP A 50 -2.85 -21.15 -8.24
N ASP A 51 -2.39 -21.66 -9.40
CA ASP A 51 -1.27 -21.07 -10.15
C ASP A 51 -1.60 -19.65 -10.64
N GLU A 52 -2.81 -19.42 -11.16
CA GLU A 52 -3.25 -18.08 -11.59
C GLU A 52 -3.33 -17.10 -10.41
N GLN A 53 -3.77 -17.56 -9.23
CA GLN A 53 -3.79 -16.73 -8.02
C GLN A 53 -2.35 -16.40 -7.58
N ASP A 54 -1.46 -17.39 -7.55
CA ASP A 54 -0.06 -17.23 -7.16
C ASP A 54 0.69 -16.31 -8.12
N GLU A 55 0.46 -16.44 -9.44
CA GLU A 55 1.03 -15.56 -10.47
C GLU A 55 0.49 -14.13 -10.38
N ALA A 56 -0.80 -13.94 -10.06
CA ALA A 56 -1.38 -12.61 -9.91
C ALA A 56 -0.82 -11.87 -8.69
N ILE A 57 -0.59 -12.59 -7.58
CA ILE A 57 0.02 -12.01 -6.37
C ILE A 57 1.54 -11.89 -6.50
N GLY A 58 2.19 -12.88 -7.10
CA GLY A 58 3.65 -13.04 -7.15
C GLY A 58 4.24 -13.83 -5.97
N ARG A 59 3.40 -14.49 -5.17
CA ARG A 59 3.82 -15.33 -4.04
C ARG A 59 2.96 -16.58 -3.99
N ARG A 60 3.47 -17.66 -3.41
CA ARG A 60 2.69 -18.87 -3.16
C ARG A 60 1.74 -18.70 -1.99
N LYS A 61 0.49 -19.09 -2.17
CA LYS A 61 -0.52 -19.05 -1.10
C LYS A 61 -0.19 -19.97 0.08
N SER A 62 0.48 -21.09 -0.19
CA SER A 62 0.71 -22.17 0.77
C SER A 62 1.74 -21.84 1.85
N ASP A 63 2.79 -21.11 1.48
CA ASP A 63 3.95 -20.83 2.33
C ASP A 63 4.41 -19.37 2.27
N ASN A 64 3.70 -18.53 1.51
CA ASN A 64 4.01 -17.12 1.31
C ASN A 64 5.41 -16.89 0.71
N GLU A 65 6.03 -17.86 0.02
CA GLU A 65 7.29 -17.61 -0.66
C GLU A 65 7.09 -16.80 -1.96
N GLU A 66 7.99 -15.86 -2.24
CA GLU A 66 7.99 -15.12 -3.50
C GLU A 66 8.32 -16.03 -4.69
N LEU A 67 7.61 -15.83 -5.80
CA LEU A 67 7.89 -16.52 -7.05
C LEU A 67 9.07 -15.83 -7.76
N LEU A 68 10.15 -16.59 -8.00
CA LEU A 68 11.33 -16.10 -8.72
C LEU A 68 10.98 -15.60 -10.13
N GLU A 69 10.16 -16.36 -10.85
CA GLU A 69 9.74 -16.10 -12.23
C GLU A 69 8.29 -15.58 -12.31
N ALA A 70 7.85 -14.78 -11.33
CA ALA A 70 6.54 -14.14 -11.40
C ALA A 70 6.41 -13.27 -12.67
N PRO A 71 5.22 -13.23 -13.29
CA PRO A 71 4.99 -12.37 -14.45
C PRO A 71 5.17 -10.89 -14.09
N PRO A 72 5.54 -10.01 -15.05
CA PRO A 72 5.70 -8.58 -14.78
C PRO A 72 4.46 -7.87 -14.23
N SER A 73 3.27 -8.44 -14.43
CA SER A 73 1.99 -7.95 -13.91
C SER A 73 1.71 -8.38 -12.47
N ALA A 74 2.49 -9.29 -11.89
CA ALA A 74 2.28 -9.77 -10.53
C ALA A 74 2.36 -8.63 -9.52
N HIS A 75 1.45 -8.60 -8.55
CA HIS A 75 1.33 -7.49 -7.60
C HIS A 75 2.66 -7.18 -6.90
N VAL A 76 3.38 -8.19 -6.41
CA VAL A 76 4.70 -8.01 -5.79
C VAL A 76 5.69 -7.31 -6.72
N LYS A 77 5.71 -7.63 -8.03
CA LYS A 77 6.58 -6.95 -9.00
C LYS A 77 6.13 -5.50 -9.28
N ARG A 78 4.83 -5.23 -9.19
CA ARG A 78 4.29 -3.86 -9.34
C ARG A 78 4.54 -2.99 -8.12
N THR A 79 4.69 -3.57 -6.93
CA THR A 79 4.75 -2.83 -5.66
C THR A 79 6.02 -3.06 -4.83
N ALA A 80 7.04 -3.73 -5.37
CA ALA A 80 8.34 -3.89 -4.72
C ALA A 80 8.96 -2.51 -4.41
N GLN A 81 9.01 -2.13 -3.13
CA GLN A 81 9.23 -0.75 -2.70
C GLN A 81 10.63 -0.24 -3.06
N GLU A 82 11.61 -1.14 -3.01
CA GLU A 82 13.01 -0.95 -3.35
C GLU A 82 13.28 -0.80 -4.85
N SER A 83 12.31 -1.14 -5.71
CA SER A 83 12.45 -1.07 -7.17
C SER A 83 12.14 0.30 -7.79
N PHE A 84 11.80 1.28 -6.95
CA PHE A 84 11.53 2.65 -7.36
C PHE A 84 12.76 3.54 -7.11
N GLU A 85 12.87 4.64 -7.85
CA GLU A 85 13.90 5.67 -7.64
C GLU A 85 13.25 7.05 -7.42
N PRO A 86 13.32 7.63 -6.22
CA PRO A 86 13.82 7.00 -4.98
C PRO A 86 12.94 5.82 -4.54
N ALA A 87 13.48 4.96 -3.67
CA ALA A 87 12.73 3.82 -3.13
C ALA A 87 11.44 4.28 -2.44
N ALA A 88 10.33 3.63 -2.79
CA ALA A 88 8.98 4.03 -2.43
C ALA A 88 8.51 3.35 -1.14
N PHE A 89 9.30 3.42 -0.07
CA PHE A 89 8.95 2.78 1.19
C PHE A 89 7.73 3.44 1.86
N MET A 90 6.83 2.61 2.37
CA MET A 90 5.67 2.98 3.18
C MET A 90 5.39 1.92 4.25
N VAL A 91 4.80 2.32 5.37
CA VAL A 91 4.31 1.40 6.41
C VAL A 91 2.82 1.15 6.21
N ARG A 92 2.48 -0.08 5.87
CA ARG A 92 1.09 -0.51 5.66
C ARG A 92 0.45 -0.96 6.97
N ARG A 93 -0.78 -0.53 7.20
CA ARG A 93 -1.66 -0.93 8.31
C ARG A 93 -3.04 -1.33 7.76
N SER A 94 -3.02 -1.95 6.59
CA SER A 94 -4.22 -2.42 5.91
C SER A 94 -4.93 -3.50 6.73
N MET A 95 -6.26 -3.55 6.62
CA MET A 95 -7.08 -4.55 7.29
C MET A 95 -8.25 -4.98 6.39
N PRO A 96 -8.69 -6.25 6.46
CA PRO A 96 -9.89 -6.67 5.76
C PRO A 96 -11.14 -5.96 6.29
N TRP A 97 -12.17 -5.84 5.46
CA TRP A 97 -13.49 -5.33 5.85
C TRP A 97 -14.62 -6.15 5.23
N VAL A 98 -15.79 -6.07 5.86
CA VAL A 98 -17.03 -6.71 5.40
C VAL A 98 -18.19 -5.76 5.65
N GLU A 99 -19.07 -5.60 4.67
CA GLU A 99 -20.32 -4.87 4.75
C GLU A 99 -21.42 -5.62 3.97
N GLY A 100 -22.31 -6.32 4.68
CA GLY A 100 -23.31 -7.17 4.05
C GLY A 100 -22.64 -8.29 3.23
N ASN A 101 -22.88 -8.32 1.92
CA ASN A 101 -22.26 -9.26 0.99
C ASN A 101 -20.98 -8.73 0.35
N ASP A 102 -20.66 -7.45 0.54
CA ASP A 102 -19.44 -6.85 0.03
C ASP A 102 -18.31 -7.03 1.07
N ALA A 103 -17.10 -7.30 0.59
CA ALA A 103 -15.92 -7.38 1.42
C ALA A 103 -14.66 -7.06 0.62
N GLY A 104 -13.57 -6.79 1.33
CA GLY A 104 -12.27 -6.59 0.71
C GLY A 104 -11.22 -6.07 1.67
N LEU A 105 -10.37 -5.15 1.21
CA LEU A 105 -9.25 -4.60 1.96
C LEU A 105 -9.38 -3.08 2.12
N ASN A 106 -9.22 -2.59 3.35
CA ASN A 106 -8.95 -1.18 3.60
C ASN A 106 -7.44 -1.04 3.54
N PHE A 107 -6.94 -0.60 2.39
CA PHE A 107 -5.53 -0.24 2.25
C PHE A 107 -5.27 1.04 3.03
N VAL A 108 -4.31 1.00 3.95
CA VAL A 108 -3.86 2.16 4.73
C VAL A 108 -2.34 2.15 4.75
N ALA A 109 -1.72 3.21 4.25
CA ALA A 109 -0.27 3.34 4.24
C ALA A 109 0.17 4.69 4.82
N PHE A 110 1.24 4.66 5.61
CA PHE A 110 1.88 5.80 6.25
C PHE A 110 3.26 6.02 5.65
N ALA A 111 3.59 7.27 5.33
CA ALA A 111 4.90 7.65 4.81
C ALA A 111 5.24 9.11 5.18
N THR A 112 6.48 9.53 4.93
CA THR A 112 6.92 10.92 5.11
C THR A 112 6.44 11.88 4.01
N SER A 113 5.90 11.37 2.90
CA SER A 113 5.17 12.10 1.86
C SER A 113 4.14 11.19 1.19
N LEU A 114 3.34 11.71 0.25
CA LEU A 114 2.41 10.90 -0.54
C LEU A 114 3.08 10.24 -1.77
N ASP A 115 4.31 10.61 -2.09
CA ASP A 115 4.97 10.18 -3.32
C ASP A 115 5.11 8.66 -3.44
N PRO A 116 5.51 7.90 -2.39
CA PRO A 116 5.61 6.45 -2.45
C PRO A 116 4.31 5.76 -2.91
N PHE A 117 3.18 6.27 -2.42
CA PHE A 117 1.87 5.75 -2.80
C PHE A 117 1.53 6.11 -4.25
N GLU A 118 1.77 7.36 -4.66
CA GLU A 118 1.44 7.80 -6.01
C GLU A 118 2.26 7.06 -7.09
N VAL A 119 3.57 6.88 -6.88
CA VAL A 119 4.41 6.17 -7.86
C VAL A 119 4.05 4.70 -7.96
N MET A 120 3.76 4.03 -6.84
CA MET A 120 3.27 2.66 -6.86
C MET A 120 1.93 2.55 -7.58
N LEU A 121 0.96 3.41 -7.25
CA LEU A 121 -0.34 3.36 -7.89
C LEU A 121 -0.24 3.62 -9.40
N ARG A 122 0.60 4.57 -9.83
CA ARG A 122 0.87 4.84 -11.27
C ARG A 122 1.45 3.60 -11.96
N ARG A 123 2.40 2.91 -11.34
CA ARG A 123 2.93 1.64 -11.85
C ARG A 123 1.84 0.57 -11.91
N MET A 124 1.02 0.43 -10.87
CA MET A 124 -0.07 -0.56 -10.83
C MET A 124 -1.08 -0.35 -11.96
N VAL A 125 -1.43 0.91 -12.30
CA VAL A 125 -2.36 1.20 -13.40
C VAL A 125 -1.70 1.20 -14.79
N GLY A 126 -0.43 0.79 -14.90
CA GLY A 126 0.30 0.68 -16.15
C GLY A 126 0.73 2.02 -16.77
N GLN A 127 0.80 3.10 -16.00
CA GLN A 127 1.26 4.40 -16.54
C GLN A 127 2.76 4.44 -16.84
N GLU A 128 3.56 3.54 -16.26
CA GLU A 128 5.00 3.50 -16.45
C GLU A 128 5.40 2.73 -17.72
N ASP A 129 4.81 1.56 -17.93
CA ASP A 129 5.26 0.56 -18.92
C ASP A 129 4.10 -0.09 -19.71
N GLY A 130 2.86 0.35 -19.47
CA GLY A 130 1.66 -0.25 -20.07
C GLY A 130 1.21 -1.57 -19.43
N VAL A 131 1.92 -2.06 -18.40
CA VAL A 131 1.58 -3.31 -17.70
C VAL A 131 0.69 -2.99 -16.51
N VAL A 132 -0.56 -3.44 -16.57
CA VAL A 132 -1.53 -3.30 -15.47
C VAL A 132 -1.31 -4.42 -14.45
N ASP A 133 -1.42 -4.07 -13.18
CA ASP A 133 -1.37 -5.01 -12.06
C ASP A 133 -2.47 -6.07 -12.17
N ALA A 134 -2.08 -7.34 -12.10
CA ALA A 134 -2.99 -8.49 -12.17
C ALA A 134 -4.03 -8.50 -11.03
N LEU A 135 -3.74 -7.82 -9.91
CA LEU A 135 -4.67 -7.65 -8.78
C LEU A 135 -5.99 -7.00 -9.22
N PHE A 136 -5.97 -6.09 -10.21
CA PHE A 136 -7.18 -5.48 -10.77
C PHE A 136 -8.11 -6.48 -11.47
N GLY A 137 -7.63 -7.70 -11.72
CA GLY A 137 -8.44 -8.80 -12.25
C GLY A 137 -9.57 -9.21 -11.32
N PHE A 138 -9.40 -9.10 -9.99
CA PHE A 138 -10.37 -9.59 -9.00
C PHE A 138 -10.63 -8.60 -7.86
N THR A 139 -10.05 -7.41 -7.88
CA THR A 139 -10.36 -6.36 -6.89
C THR A 139 -10.29 -4.97 -7.51
N ARG A 140 -11.04 -4.03 -6.94
CA ARG A 140 -11.05 -2.63 -7.40
C ARG A 140 -11.17 -1.64 -6.25
N PRO A 141 -10.56 -0.46 -6.35
CA PRO A 141 -10.78 0.61 -5.40
C PRO A 141 -12.20 1.17 -5.60
N ILE A 142 -12.93 1.34 -4.50
CA ILE A 142 -14.28 1.94 -4.49
C ILE A 142 -14.29 3.32 -3.82
N SER A 143 -13.26 3.63 -3.03
CA SER A 143 -12.99 4.95 -2.50
C SER A 143 -11.49 5.16 -2.30
N GLY A 144 -11.07 6.43 -2.15
CA GLY A 144 -9.69 6.77 -1.88
C GLY A 144 -9.56 8.17 -1.29
N GLY A 145 -8.52 8.38 -0.48
CA GLY A 145 -8.24 9.66 0.14
C GLY A 145 -6.79 9.78 0.59
N HIS A 146 -6.28 11.00 0.54
CA HIS A 146 -5.01 11.39 1.12
C HIS A 146 -5.24 12.26 2.34
N TYR A 147 -4.46 12.02 3.38
CA TYR A 147 -4.56 12.72 4.65
C TYR A 147 -3.20 13.10 5.16
N TRP A 148 -3.18 14.16 5.97
CA TRP A 148 -2.04 14.55 6.78
C TRP A 148 -2.41 14.35 8.25
N CYS A 149 -1.63 13.54 8.94
CA CYS A 149 -1.70 13.36 10.37
C CYS A 149 -0.73 14.34 11.04
N PRO A 150 -1.21 15.42 11.67
CA PRO A 150 -0.36 16.41 12.28
C PRO A 150 0.47 15.84 13.44
N PRO A 151 1.64 16.42 13.75
CA PRO A 151 2.40 16.03 14.91
C PRO A 151 1.65 16.38 16.20
N MET A 152 2.01 15.70 17.29
CA MET A 152 1.54 16.03 18.63
C MET A 152 2.62 16.82 19.39
N LYS A 153 2.25 17.97 19.96
CA LYS A 153 3.12 18.78 20.81
C LYS A 153 2.38 19.15 22.10
N GLY A 154 2.94 18.75 23.25
CA GLY A 154 2.32 19.02 24.55
C GLY A 154 0.92 18.41 24.72
N GLY A 155 0.65 17.27 24.06
CA GLY A 155 -0.65 16.59 24.10
C GLY A 155 -1.72 17.19 23.19
N GLN A 156 -1.36 18.15 22.33
CA GLN A 156 -2.27 18.77 21.36
C GLN A 156 -1.73 18.63 19.93
N LEU A 157 -2.62 18.72 18.94
CA LEU A 157 -2.23 18.73 17.53
C LEU A 157 -1.42 20.00 17.21
N ASP A 158 -0.28 19.85 16.55
CA ASP A 158 0.55 20.94 16.07
C ASP A 158 0.16 21.31 14.63
N LEU A 159 -0.80 22.23 14.49
CA LEU A 159 -1.35 22.64 13.19
C LEU A 159 -0.59 23.78 12.52
N ARG A 160 0.64 24.10 12.97
CA ARG A 160 1.40 25.25 12.47
C ARG A 160 1.69 25.20 10.96
N ALA A 161 1.72 24.01 10.37
CA ALA A 161 1.88 23.82 8.93
C ALA A 161 0.68 24.32 8.09
N LEU A 162 -0.48 24.57 8.70
CA LEU A 162 -1.70 25.03 7.99
C LEU A 162 -1.93 26.55 8.07
N VAL A 163 -1.21 27.25 8.95
CA VAL A 163 -1.44 28.67 9.27
C VAL A 163 -0.34 29.59 8.73
N SER A 164 0.49 29.09 7.81
CA SER A 164 1.54 29.85 7.12
C SER A 164 1.02 30.67 5.96
#